data_AF-A0ABD2XRE0-F1
#
_entry.id   AF-A0ABD2XRE0-F1
#
_cell.length_a   1.000
_cell.length_b   1.000
_cell.length_c   1.000
_cell.angle_alpha   90.00
_cell.angle_beta   90.00
_cell.angle_gamma   90.00
#
_symmetry.space_group_name_H-M   'P 1'
#
loop_
_entity.id
_entity.type
_entity.pdbx_description
1 polymer ?
#
loop_
_entity_poly.entity_id
_entity_poly.type
_entity_poly.pdbx_seq_one_letter_code
_entity_poly.pdbx_strand_id
1 'polypeptide(L)'
;MEKSERKTKYESKESRVQRRQQQKEALDIYHKSSQLLYGPVCHLLDIGITAIFGPQNAYTASHVQSICDTMEIPHLETRWDYKIKREGCLVNLHPHPVTLSKISPISRLNITIKKTNGVRFT
;
A
#
# COMPACT_ATOMS: atom_id res chain seq x y z
N MET A 1 -30.43 18.89 -45.67
CA MET A 1 -29.40 17.85 -45.38
C MET A 1 -28.31 18.34 -44.43
N GLU A 2 -27.88 19.61 -44.52
CA GLU A 2 -26.74 20.15 -43.77
C GLU A 2 -26.92 20.31 -42.24
N LYS A 3 -28.16 20.50 -41.76
CA LYS A 3 -28.43 20.75 -40.33
C LYS A 3 -28.29 19.50 -39.46
N SER A 4 -28.66 18.32 -39.98
CA SER A 4 -28.55 17.05 -39.26
C SER A 4 -27.09 16.62 -39.09
N GLU A 5 -26.26 16.82 -40.11
CA GLU A 5 -24.82 16.53 -40.06
C GLU A 5 -24.06 17.44 -39.09
N ARG A 6 -24.47 18.71 -39.00
CA ARG A 6 -23.90 19.65 -38.00
C ARG A 6 -24.26 19.23 -36.58
N LYS A 7 -25.48 18.73 -36.36
CA LYS A 7 -25.94 18.25 -35.05
C LYS A 7 -25.16 17.00 -34.61
N THR A 8 -25.00 16.02 -35.51
CA THR A 8 -24.22 14.80 -35.21
C THR A 8 -22.74 15.09 -34.98
N LYS A 9 -22.15 16.03 -35.72
CA LYS A 9 -20.75 16.47 -35.50
C LYS A 9 -20.58 17.15 -34.13
N TYR A 10 -21.56 17.92 -33.68
CA TYR A 10 -21.54 18.55 -32.36
C TYR A 10 -21.67 17.51 -31.24
N GLU A 11 -22.63 16.60 -31.34
CA GLU A 11 -22.82 15.49 -30.39
C GLU A 11 -21.57 14.61 -30.29
N SER A 12 -20.91 14.33 -31.43
CA SER A 12 -19.64 13.62 -31.47
C SER A 12 -18.51 14.39 -30.76
N LYS A 13 -18.44 15.72 -30.95
CA LYS A 13 -17.46 16.56 -30.24
C LYS A 13 -17.69 16.56 -28.74
N GLU A 14 -18.94 16.75 -28.28
CA GLU A 14 -19.31 16.68 -26.87
C GLU A 14 -18.93 15.33 -26.24
N SER A 15 -19.19 14.22 -26.93
CA SER A 15 -18.77 12.89 -26.47
C SER A 15 -17.25 12.73 -26.30
N ARG A 16 -16.44 13.45 -27.11
CA ARG A 16 -14.98 13.44 -27.02
C ARG A 16 -14.49 14.33 -25.89
N VAL A 17 -15.14 15.47 -25.68
CA VAL A 17 -14.88 16.37 -24.55
C VAL A 17 -15.19 15.65 -23.24
N GLN A 18 -16.34 14.99 -23.15
CA GLN A 18 -16.77 14.24 -21.97
C GLN A 18 -15.82 13.08 -21.64
N ARG A 19 -15.36 12.31 -22.64
CA ARG A 19 -14.35 11.25 -22.44
C ARG A 19 -13.02 11.80 -21.91
N ARG A 20 -12.55 12.93 -22.46
CA ARG A 20 -11.32 13.59 -21.97
C ARG A 20 -11.48 14.09 -20.54
N GLN A 21 -12.66 14.61 -20.20
CA GLN A 21 -12.96 15.08 -18.87
C GLN A 21 -12.96 13.92 -17.85
N GLN A 22 -13.64 12.82 -18.17
CA GLN A 22 -13.65 11.61 -17.34
C GLN A 22 -12.24 11.03 -17.15
N GLN A 23 -11.40 11.06 -18.19
CA GLN A 23 -10.02 10.56 -18.10
C GLN A 23 -9.15 11.45 -17.21
N LYS A 24 -9.33 12.79 -17.25
CA LYS A 24 -8.65 13.71 -16.34
C LYS A 24 -9.07 13.48 -14.90
N GLU A 25 -10.37 13.33 -14.64
CA GLU A 25 -10.90 13.03 -13.31
C GLU A 25 -10.34 11.73 -12.74
N ALA A 26 -10.28 10.67 -13.57
CA ALA A 26 -9.68 9.40 -13.16
C ALA A 26 -8.19 9.55 -12.79
N LEU A 27 -7.45 10.35 -13.55
CA LEU A 27 -6.03 10.63 -13.26
C LEU A 27 -5.85 11.43 -11.97
N ASP A 28 -6.69 12.43 -11.73
CA ASP A 28 -6.66 13.23 -10.50
C ASP A 28 -6.97 12.37 -9.27
N ILE A 29 -7.94 11.45 -9.38
CA ILE A 29 -8.27 10.48 -8.32
C ILE A 29 -7.05 9.59 -8.04
N TYR A 30 -6.40 9.07 -9.08
CA TYR A 30 -5.20 8.25 -8.95
C TYR A 30 -4.03 8.99 -8.29
N HIS A 31 -3.79 10.25 -8.69
CA HIS A 31 -2.74 11.07 -8.09
C HIS A 31 -3.01 11.33 -6.60
N LYS A 32 -4.26 11.67 -6.24
CA LYS A 32 -4.65 11.88 -4.84
C LYS A 32 -4.51 10.61 -4.01
N SER A 33 -4.93 9.46 -4.51
CA SER A 33 -4.83 8.19 -3.77
C SER A 33 -3.37 7.79 -3.56
N SER A 34 -2.53 7.97 -4.57
CA SER A 34 -1.08 7.77 -4.48
C SER A 34 -0.47 8.65 -3.38
N GLN A 35 -0.76 9.95 -3.37
CA GLN A 35 -0.22 10.87 -2.37
C GLN A 35 -0.65 10.52 -0.93
N LEU A 36 -1.91 10.11 -0.73
CA LEU A 36 -2.41 9.68 0.58
C LEU A 36 -1.76 8.38 1.06
N LEU A 37 -1.34 7.52 0.13
CA LEU A 37 -0.71 6.23 0.39
C LEU A 37 0.79 6.39 0.69
N TYR A 38 1.53 7.06 -0.19
CA TYR A 38 3.00 7.18 -0.11
C TYR A 38 3.46 8.33 0.79
N GLY A 39 2.69 9.43 0.86
CA GLY A 39 3.08 10.64 1.59
C GLY A 39 3.49 10.39 3.05
N PRO A 40 2.69 9.66 3.85
CA PRO A 40 3.05 9.34 5.22
C PRO A 40 4.33 8.49 5.32
N VAL A 41 4.51 7.52 4.41
CA VAL A 41 5.72 6.68 4.39
C VAL A 41 6.94 7.52 4.07
N CYS A 42 6.90 8.32 3.00
CA CYS A 42 8.00 9.21 2.63
C CYS A 42 8.37 10.18 3.76
N HIS A 43 7.38 10.69 4.49
CA HIS A 43 7.63 11.53 5.65
C HIS A 43 8.37 10.79 6.78
N LEU A 44 7.98 9.54 7.08
CA LEU A 44 8.70 8.72 8.05
C LEU A 44 10.14 8.44 7.59
N LEU A 45 10.35 8.18 6.30
CA LEU A 45 11.67 7.98 5.71
C LEU A 45 12.56 9.22 5.88
N ASP A 46 12.00 10.41 5.64
CA ASP A 46 12.71 11.69 5.79
C ASP A 46 13.15 11.95 7.24
N ILE A 47 12.35 11.51 8.23
CA ILE A 47 12.68 11.60 9.66
C ILE A 47 13.80 10.60 10.05
N GLY A 48 14.05 9.55 9.26
CA GLY A 48 15.12 8.58 9.51
C GLY A 48 14.70 7.42 10.42
N ILE A 49 13.59 6.77 10.12
CA ILE A 49 13.15 5.54 10.82
C ILE A 49 14.00 4.31 10.47
N THR A 50 13.95 3.29 11.35
CA THR A 50 14.66 2.01 11.15
C THR A 50 13.77 0.85 10.73
N ALA A 51 12.45 0.99 10.86
CA ALA A 51 11.46 -0.02 10.50
C ALA A 51 10.07 0.61 10.42
N ILE A 52 9.19 0.03 9.59
CA ILE A 52 7.78 0.42 9.48
C ILE A 52 6.91 -0.69 10.03
N PHE A 53 6.01 -0.38 10.96
CA PHE A 53 4.89 -1.25 11.29
C PHE A 53 3.80 -1.07 10.22
N GLY A 54 3.54 -2.14 9.50
CA GLY A 54 2.68 -2.14 8.32
C GLY A 54 1.24 -1.74 8.62
N PRO A 55 0.56 -1.13 7.63
CA PRO A 55 -0.84 -0.80 7.76
C PRO A 55 -1.69 -2.07 7.84
N GLN A 56 -2.83 -1.97 8.53
CA GLN A 56 -3.75 -3.11 8.67
C GLN A 56 -4.44 -3.48 7.34
N ASN A 57 -4.55 -2.57 6.38
CA ASN A 57 -5.15 -2.87 5.08
C ASN A 57 -4.15 -3.60 4.16
N ALA A 58 -4.54 -4.77 3.63
CA ALA A 58 -3.69 -5.60 2.79
C ALA A 58 -3.28 -4.94 1.45
N TYR A 59 -4.16 -4.15 0.83
CA TYR A 59 -3.85 -3.42 -0.39
C TYR A 59 -2.84 -2.30 -0.12
N THR A 60 -3.03 -1.54 0.95
CA THR A 60 -2.06 -0.50 1.36
C THR A 60 -0.72 -1.13 1.71
N ALA A 61 -0.74 -2.25 2.44
CA ALA A 61 0.46 -2.98 2.87
C ALA A 61 1.33 -3.44 1.70
N SER A 62 0.74 -3.94 0.61
CA SER A 62 1.53 -4.37 -0.56
C SER A 62 2.27 -3.21 -1.22
N HIS A 63 1.72 -1.99 -1.16
CA HIS A 63 2.42 -0.81 -1.68
C HIS A 63 3.51 -0.35 -0.71
N VAL A 64 3.24 -0.34 0.59
CA VAL A 64 4.24 -0.03 1.62
C VAL A 64 5.42 -0.99 1.53
N GLN A 65 5.15 -2.28 1.34
CA GLN A 65 6.17 -3.30 1.13
C GLN A 65 7.09 -2.97 -0.04
N SER A 66 6.54 -2.57 -1.19
CA SER A 66 7.36 -2.23 -2.35
C SER A 66 8.34 -1.10 -2.06
N ILE A 67 7.94 -0.12 -1.24
CA ILE A 67 8.82 0.97 -0.80
C ILE A 67 9.89 0.42 0.13
N CYS A 68 9.49 -0.36 1.13
CA CYS A 68 10.38 -0.98 2.12
C CYS A 68 11.44 -1.86 1.46
N ASP A 69 11.07 -2.67 0.46
CA ASP A 69 12.03 -3.46 -0.33
C ASP A 69 12.98 -2.57 -1.13
N THR A 70 12.50 -1.47 -1.71
CA THR A 70 13.33 -0.53 -2.49
C THR A 70 14.31 0.24 -1.60
N MET A 71 13.86 0.62 -0.41
CA MET A 71 14.62 1.44 0.53
C MET A 71 15.43 0.61 1.54
N GLU A 72 15.38 -0.72 1.44
CA GLU A 72 16.00 -1.67 2.36
C GLU A 72 15.59 -1.45 3.84
N ILE A 73 14.31 -1.13 4.06
CA ILE A 73 13.76 -0.86 5.39
C ILE A 73 12.86 -2.00 5.84
N PRO A 74 13.07 -2.57 7.04
CA PRO A 74 12.20 -3.60 7.60
C PRO A 74 10.72 -3.18 7.67
N HIS A 75 9.84 -4.00 7.09
CA HIS A 75 8.38 -3.89 7.15
C HIS A 75 7.83 -4.98 8.08
N LEU A 76 7.21 -4.57 9.19
CA LEU A 76 6.71 -5.46 10.23
C LEU A 76 5.19 -5.56 10.15
N GLU A 77 4.64 -6.74 9.91
CA GLU A 77 3.19 -6.96 9.91
C GLU A 77 2.74 -7.83 11.08
N THR A 78 1.52 -7.61 11.57
CA THR A 78 0.88 -8.45 12.60
C THR A 78 -0.44 -9.07 12.11
N ARG A 79 -0.74 -8.88 10.82
CA ARG A 79 -1.99 -9.31 10.20
C ARG A 79 -1.86 -10.75 9.69
N TRP A 80 -2.95 -11.48 9.80
CA TRP A 80 -3.11 -12.75 9.10
C TRP A 80 -3.15 -12.55 7.59
N ASP A 81 -2.25 -13.19 6.86
CA ASP A 81 -2.35 -13.35 5.41
C ASP A 81 -2.08 -14.82 5.04
N TYR A 82 -3.00 -15.41 4.30
CA TYR A 82 -2.87 -16.77 3.79
C TYR A 82 -1.94 -16.84 2.57
N LYS A 83 -1.71 -15.70 1.91
CA LYS A 83 -0.76 -15.56 0.81
C LYS A 83 0.63 -15.38 1.41
N ILE A 84 1.25 -16.49 1.80
CA ILE A 84 2.63 -16.48 2.29
C ILE A 84 3.54 -16.13 1.10
N LYS A 85 3.90 -14.86 0.99
CA LYS A 85 4.95 -14.38 0.10
C LYS A 85 6.17 -14.05 0.95
N ARG A 86 7.33 -14.59 0.55
CA ARG A 86 8.61 -14.17 1.11
C ARG A 86 9.04 -12.93 0.32
N GLU A 87 9.03 -11.79 1.00
CA GLU A 87 9.49 -10.51 0.48
C GLU A 87 10.74 -10.10 1.26
N GLY A 88 11.64 -9.35 0.62
CA GLY A 88 13.02 -9.17 1.10
C GLY A 88 13.10 -8.50 2.48
N CYS A 89 12.25 -7.49 2.70
CA CYS A 89 12.22 -6.73 3.95
C CYS A 89 11.00 -7.02 4.83
N LEU A 90 10.18 -8.04 4.52
CA LEU A 90 8.97 -8.35 5.28
C LEU A 90 9.24 -9.29 6.48
N VAL A 91 8.79 -8.87 7.65
CA VAL A 91 8.66 -9.74 8.84
C VAL A 91 7.20 -9.77 9.27
N ASN A 92 6.54 -10.91 9.06
CA ASN A 92 5.20 -11.13 9.58
C ASN A 92 5.26 -11.80 10.96
N LEU A 93 4.79 -11.09 11.98
CA LEU A 93 4.70 -11.53 13.38
C LEU A 93 3.43 -12.32 13.66
N HIS A 94 2.51 -12.40 12.69
CA HIS A 94 1.31 -13.19 12.81
C HIS A 94 1.66 -14.70 12.78
N PRO A 95 1.15 -15.51 13.72
CA PRO A 95 1.48 -16.92 13.76
C PRO A 95 1.08 -17.65 12.49
N HIS A 96 1.96 -18.50 11.98
CA HIS A 96 1.68 -19.33 10.81
C HIS A 96 0.41 -20.19 11.01
N PRO A 97 -0.44 -20.42 9.99
CA PRO A 97 -1.64 -21.24 10.06
C PRO A 97 -1.48 -22.57 10.82
N VAL A 98 -0.39 -23.29 10.53
CA VAL A 98 -0.07 -24.59 11.15
C VAL A 98 0.27 -24.45 12.64
N THR A 99 0.76 -23.30 13.06
CA THR A 99 0.97 -22.99 14.49
C THR A 99 -0.37 -22.70 15.15
N LEU A 100 -1.26 -21.96 14.47
CA LEU A 100 -2.62 -21.67 14.95
C LEU A 100 -3.50 -22.92 15.10
N SER A 101 -3.28 -23.97 14.32
CA SER A 101 -4.06 -25.22 14.46
C SER A 101 -3.65 -26.07 15.67
N LYS A 102 -2.49 -25.80 16.28
CA LYS A 102 -1.90 -26.61 17.36
C LYS A 102 -1.96 -25.92 18.72
N ILE A 103 -2.46 -24.71 18.77
CA ILE A 103 -2.33 -23.80 19.91
C ILE A 103 -3.66 -23.66 20.65
N SER A 104 -3.58 -23.59 21.99
CA SER A 104 -4.76 -23.41 22.85
C SER A 104 -5.32 -21.99 22.75
N PRO A 105 -6.66 -21.77 22.76
CA PRO A 105 -7.27 -20.44 22.61
C PRO A 105 -6.82 -19.38 23.62
N ILE A 106 -6.34 -19.80 24.81
CA ILE A 106 -5.91 -18.90 25.89
C ILE A 106 -4.41 -18.57 25.86
N SER A 107 -3.66 -19.18 24.96
CA SER A 107 -2.21 -18.98 24.90
C SER A 107 -1.86 -17.65 24.23
N ARG A 108 -0.74 -17.06 24.66
CA ARG A 108 -0.24 -15.78 24.17
C ARG A 108 1.16 -15.96 23.59
N LEU A 109 1.42 -15.31 22.46
CA LEU A 109 2.75 -15.21 21.88
C LEU A 109 3.42 -13.93 22.39
N ASN A 110 4.48 -14.06 23.18
CA ASN A 110 5.30 -12.93 23.61
C ASN A 110 6.47 -12.76 22.64
N ILE A 111 6.51 -11.63 21.94
CA ILE A 111 7.60 -11.28 21.02
C ILE A 111 8.39 -10.14 21.66
N THR A 112 9.70 -10.35 21.82
CA THR A 112 10.62 -9.31 22.33
C THR A 112 11.57 -8.90 21.23
N ILE A 113 11.51 -7.62 20.84
CA ILE A 113 12.49 -7.03 19.92
C ILE A 113 13.65 -6.49 20.75
N LYS A 114 14.85 -7.04 20.54
CA LYS A 114 16.07 -6.59 21.21
C LYS A 114 16.91 -5.75 20.26
N LYS A 115 17.38 -4.61 20.76
CA LYS A 115 18.39 -3.80 20.11
C LYS A 115 19.74 -4.53 20.15
N THR A 116 20.38 -4.71 19.01
CA THR A 116 21.77 -5.15 18.94
C THR A 116 22.70 -3.93 19.08
N ASN A 117 23.81 -4.10 19.79
CA ASN A 117 24.78 -3.04 20.03
C ASN A 117 25.39 -2.60 18.68
N GLY A 118 25.19 -1.32 18.30
CA GLY A 118 25.72 -0.75 17.05
C GLY A 118 24.72 0.10 16.27
N VAL A 119 23.40 -0.10 16.47
CA VAL A 119 22.36 0.70 15.79
C VAL A 119 21.90 1.82 16.72
N ARG A 120 22.07 3.09 16.36
CA ARG A 120 21.51 4.21 17.11
C ARG A 120 20.08 4.46 16.58
N PHE A 121 19.06 4.09 17.36
CA PHE A 121 17.71 4.64 17.16
C PHE A 121 17.75 6.08 17.64
N THR A 122 17.56 7.04 16.74
CA THR A 122 17.27 8.45 17.07
C THR A 122 15.78 8.65 17.22
#